data_AF-A0A8D8S156-F1
#
_entry.id   AF-A0A8D8S156-F1
#
_cell.length_a   1.000
_cell.length_b   1.000
_cell.length_c   1.000
_cell.angle_alpha   90.00
_cell.angle_beta   90.00
_cell.angle_gamma   90.00
#
_symmetry.space_group_name_H-M   'P 1'
#
loop_
_entity.id
_entity.type
_entity.pdbx_description
1 polymer ?
#
loop_
_entity_poly.entity_id
_entity_poly.type
_entity_poly.pdbx_seq_one_letter_code
_entity_poly.pdbx_strand_id
1 'polypeptide(L)'
;MATFSAVRFCSLVVVGERSQDSSRYKKKYRNTQCTSNALGSLCMARTLSVSEWTSGTITDILDIGFKIHKRSFENRTDKSSEYLASDELLLDDIKVGSKKIECEAVSEFGLGGYLYYNLVQLVGTFFEKYSYGIFTFNNTSTLANCIF
;
A
#
# COMPACT_ATOMS: atom_id res chain seq x y z
N MET A 1 7.20 -40.70 -17.53
CA MET A 1 7.28 -40.61 -16.05
C MET A 1 7.63 -39.16 -15.75
N ALA A 2 6.70 -38.39 -15.20
CA ALA A 2 6.93 -36.96 -14.91
C ALA A 2 7.52 -36.82 -13.51
N THR A 3 8.65 -36.13 -13.41
CA THR A 3 9.25 -35.70 -12.15
C THR A 3 8.78 -34.30 -11.82
N PHE A 4 8.21 -34.13 -10.63
CA PHE A 4 7.88 -32.82 -10.07
C PHE A 4 8.94 -32.48 -9.02
N SER A 5 9.66 -31.39 -9.26
CA SER A 5 10.65 -30.85 -8.32
C SER A 5 10.07 -29.61 -7.66
N ALA A 6 10.00 -29.59 -6.33
CA ALA A 6 9.62 -28.40 -5.57
C ALA A 6 10.88 -27.65 -5.13
N VAL A 7 10.98 -26.37 -5.49
CA VAL A 7 12.02 -25.45 -5.01
C VAL A 7 11.46 -24.70 -3.80
N ARG A 8 12.15 -24.77 -2.66
CA ARG A 8 11.80 -24.05 -1.43
C ARG A 8 12.68 -22.81 -1.32
N PHE A 9 12.10 -21.62 -1.37
CA PHE A 9 12.80 -20.38 -1.01
C PHE A 9 12.79 -20.19 0.51
N CYS A 10 13.95 -19.96 1.10
CA CYS A 10 14.09 -19.57 2.50
C CYS A 10 13.83 -18.06 2.65
N SER A 11 12.86 -17.71 3.49
CA SER A 11 12.31 -16.36 3.78
C SER A 11 11.83 -15.53 2.58
N LEU A 12 10.54 -15.66 2.26
CA LEU A 12 9.80 -14.85 1.27
C LEU A 12 9.24 -13.51 1.84
N VAL A 13 9.58 -13.17 3.08
CA VAL A 13 9.00 -12.01 3.79
C VAL A 13 10.12 -11.09 4.27
N VAL A 14 10.14 -9.87 3.76
CA VAL A 14 11.00 -8.80 4.26
C VAL A 14 10.25 -8.06 5.35
N VAL A 15 10.76 -8.10 6.58
CA VAL A 15 10.14 -7.44 7.74
C VAL A 15 10.87 -6.12 8.01
N GLY A 16 10.11 -5.06 8.28
CA GLY A 16 10.68 -3.77 8.68
C GLY A 16 11.27 -3.80 10.10
N GLU A 17 12.20 -2.91 10.37
CA GLU A 17 12.81 -2.74 11.72
C GLU A 17 11.80 -2.21 12.75
N ARG A 18 10.67 -1.68 12.27
CA ARG A 18 9.58 -1.13 13.05
C ARG A 18 8.24 -1.35 12.35
N SER A 19 7.16 -1.21 13.12
CA SER A 19 5.79 -1.18 12.60
C SER A 19 5.26 0.25 12.48
N GLN A 20 4.06 0.37 11.92
CA GLN A 20 3.29 1.61 11.87
C GLN A 20 2.90 2.18 13.25
N ASP A 21 3.10 1.42 14.35
CA ASP A 21 2.92 1.88 15.73
C ASP A 21 4.20 2.46 16.36
N SER A 22 5.27 2.60 15.58
CA SER A 22 6.55 3.09 16.09
C SER A 22 6.42 4.42 16.84
N SER A 23 7.14 4.53 17.96
CA SER A 23 7.18 5.76 18.77
C SER A 23 7.71 6.98 18.01
N ARG A 24 8.43 6.75 16.90
CA ARG A 24 8.90 7.76 15.95
C ARG A 24 7.76 8.53 15.26
N TYR A 25 6.59 7.92 15.13
CA TYR A 25 5.39 8.59 14.62
C TYR A 25 4.65 9.28 15.76
N LYS A 26 4.02 10.43 15.48
CA LYS A 26 3.20 11.11 16.50
C LYS A 26 2.03 10.21 16.89
N LYS A 27 1.72 10.14 18.19
CA LYS A 27 0.72 9.21 18.75
C LYS A 27 -0.62 9.20 18.00
N LYS A 28 -1.12 10.37 17.59
CA LYS A 28 -2.38 10.55 16.85
C LYS A 28 -2.40 10.00 15.41
N TYR A 29 -1.27 9.54 14.88
CA TYR A 29 -1.14 9.03 13.51
C TYR A 29 -0.63 7.59 13.50
N ARG A 30 -0.52 6.93 14.66
CA ARG A 30 -0.03 5.55 14.76
C ARG A 30 -1.16 4.59 14.46
N ASN A 31 -0.87 3.52 13.73
CA ASN A 31 -1.82 2.49 13.27
C ASN A 31 -2.96 2.97 12.36
N THR A 32 -2.95 4.23 11.91
CA THR A 32 -4.00 4.82 11.05
C THR A 32 -3.49 5.12 9.63
N GLN A 33 -2.19 4.97 9.41
CA GLN A 33 -1.51 5.29 8.16
C GLN A 33 -1.42 4.11 7.16
N CYS A 34 -2.23 3.06 7.34
CA CYS A 34 -2.16 1.83 6.54
C CYS A 34 -2.34 2.08 5.03
N THR A 35 -3.34 2.85 4.63
CA THR A 35 -3.59 3.20 3.22
C THR A 35 -2.44 4.01 2.62
N SER A 36 -1.86 4.92 3.40
CA SER A 36 -0.72 5.73 2.95
C SER A 36 0.58 4.92 2.88
N ASN A 37 0.77 3.95 3.79
CA ASN A 37 1.89 2.99 3.72
C ASN A 37 1.77 2.10 2.49
N ALA A 38 0.55 1.68 2.14
CA ALA A 38 0.29 0.93 0.91
C ALA A 38 0.67 1.74 -0.33
N LEU A 39 0.27 3.01 -0.41
CA LEU A 39 0.74 3.88 -1.50
C LEU A 39 2.27 4.07 -1.50
N GLY A 40 2.87 4.24 -0.33
CA GLY A 40 4.32 4.34 -0.18
C GLY A 40 5.08 3.13 -0.72
N SER A 41 4.54 1.92 -0.54
CA SER A 41 5.15 0.68 -1.05
C SER A 41 5.06 0.58 -2.58
N LEU A 42 3.94 1.01 -3.18
CA LEU A 42 3.80 1.10 -4.64
C LEU A 42 4.81 2.09 -5.23
N CYS A 43 4.96 3.26 -4.60
CA CYS A 43 5.94 4.27 -5.01
C CYS A 43 7.38 3.75 -4.92
N MET A 44 7.69 2.97 -3.87
CA MET A 44 8.98 2.31 -3.72
C MET A 44 9.20 1.26 -4.80
N ALA A 45 8.21 0.41 -5.07
CA ALA A 45 8.29 -0.65 -6.09
C ALA A 45 8.55 -0.07 -7.50
N ARG A 46 8.06 1.15 -7.76
CA ARG A 46 8.35 1.87 -9.01
C ARG A 46 9.79 2.36 -9.13
N THR A 47 10.49 2.49 -8.00
CA THR A 47 11.82 3.11 -7.88
C THR A 47 12.94 2.08 -7.67
N LEU A 48 12.65 1.01 -6.94
CA LEU A 48 13.56 -0.04 -6.50
C LEU A 48 12.87 -1.40 -6.66
N SER A 49 13.55 -2.38 -7.27
CA SER A 49 12.98 -3.71 -7.46
C SER A 49 12.62 -4.33 -6.11
N VAL A 50 11.47 -5.03 -6.03
CA VAL A 50 11.06 -5.72 -4.79
C VAL A 50 12.06 -6.80 -4.38
N SER A 51 12.80 -7.38 -5.33
CA SER A 51 13.90 -8.31 -5.03
C SER A 51 15.06 -7.67 -4.25
N GLU A 52 15.17 -6.35 -4.28
CA GLU A 52 16.23 -5.58 -3.60
C GLU A 52 15.74 -4.96 -2.28
N TRP A 53 14.51 -5.25 -1.88
CA TRP A 53 13.95 -4.69 -0.65
C TRP A 53 14.62 -5.29 0.58
N THR A 54 14.95 -4.40 1.51
CA THR A 54 15.53 -4.72 2.81
C THR A 54 14.61 -4.23 3.93
N SER A 55 14.90 -4.61 5.17
CA SER A 55 14.24 -4.03 6.34
C SER A 55 14.31 -2.50 6.36
N GLY A 56 15.42 -1.92 5.87
CA GLY A 56 15.56 -0.47 5.67
C GLY A 56 14.60 0.08 4.62
N THR A 57 14.40 -0.63 3.51
CA THR A 57 13.40 -0.26 2.50
C THR A 57 11.99 -0.23 3.09
N ILE A 58 11.62 -1.21 3.92
CA ILE A 58 10.31 -1.20 4.61
C ILE A 58 10.22 -0.01 5.58
N THR A 59 11.28 0.30 6.32
CA THR A 59 11.39 1.48 7.18
C THR A 59 11.18 2.78 6.40
N ASP A 60 11.73 2.89 5.19
CA ASP A 60 11.55 4.05 4.31
C ASP A 60 10.12 4.15 3.77
N ILE A 61 9.52 3.02 3.39
CA ILE A 61 8.11 2.94 2.99
C ILE A 61 7.20 3.50 4.09
N LEU A 62 7.44 3.12 5.35
CA LEU A 62 6.65 3.63 6.48
C LEU A 62 6.86 5.14 6.71
N ASP A 63 8.06 5.67 6.48
CA ASP A 63 8.32 7.12 6.58
C ASP A 63 7.69 7.91 5.43
N ILE A 64 7.66 7.36 4.22
CA ILE A 64 6.92 7.91 3.08
C ILE A 64 5.42 7.91 3.38
N GLY A 65 4.87 6.77 3.80
CA GLY A 65 3.47 6.62 4.14
C GLY A 65 3.02 7.55 5.26
N PHE A 66 3.84 7.72 6.30
CA PHE A 66 3.57 8.70 7.36
C PHE A 66 3.49 10.15 6.85
N LYS A 67 4.39 10.56 5.94
CA LYS A 67 4.37 11.91 5.35
C LYS A 67 3.10 12.13 4.53
N ILE A 68 2.72 11.16 3.70
CA ILE A 68 1.49 11.19 2.90
C ILE A 68 0.27 11.25 3.82
N HIS A 69 0.19 10.38 4.83
CA HIS A 69 -0.92 10.32 5.78
C HIS A 69 -1.08 11.65 6.51
N LYS A 70 0.01 12.15 7.11
CA LYS A 70 0.00 13.42 7.85
C LYS A 70 -0.52 14.56 6.97
N ARG A 71 0.01 14.70 5.75
CA ARG A 71 -0.40 15.77 4.83
C ARG A 71 -1.89 15.65 4.46
N SER A 72 -2.32 14.45 4.08
CA SER A 72 -3.71 14.20 3.66
C SER A 72 -4.69 14.44 4.81
N PHE A 73 -4.38 13.91 6.00
CA PHE A 73 -5.17 14.10 7.22
C PHE A 73 -5.26 15.57 7.65
N GLU A 74 -4.18 16.33 7.51
CA GLU A 74 -4.15 17.74 7.91
C GLU A 74 -5.02 18.62 7.00
N ASN A 75 -5.07 18.31 5.70
CA ASN A 75 -5.86 19.03 4.68
C ASN A 75 -7.34 18.61 4.61
N ARG A 76 -7.67 17.48 5.22
CA ARG A 76 -9.04 16.97 5.28
C ARG A 76 -9.97 17.88 6.11
N THR A 77 -11.17 18.11 5.60
CA THR A 77 -12.23 18.89 6.29
C THR A 77 -12.89 18.09 7.41
N ASP A 78 -13.26 16.83 7.16
CA ASP A 78 -13.90 15.97 8.17
C ASP A 78 -12.87 15.12 8.92
N LYS A 79 -12.69 15.36 10.23
CA LYS A 79 -11.74 14.62 11.07
C LYS A 79 -12.41 13.61 11.99
N SER A 80 -13.64 13.18 11.67
CA SER A 80 -14.44 12.22 12.44
C SER A 80 -13.78 10.83 12.52
N SER A 81 -13.14 10.37 11.46
CA SER A 81 -12.38 9.12 11.39
C SER A 81 -10.88 9.40 11.49
N GLU A 82 -10.09 8.50 12.10
CA GLU A 82 -8.63 8.63 12.03
C GLU A 82 -8.02 8.00 10.76
N TYR A 83 -8.79 7.16 10.07
CA TYR A 83 -8.39 6.46 8.85
C TYR A 83 -8.69 7.28 7.61
N LEU A 84 -7.85 7.11 6.59
CA LEU A 84 -8.02 7.70 5.27
C LEU A 84 -8.35 6.61 4.25
N ALA A 85 -9.40 6.84 3.47
CA ALA A 85 -9.68 6.12 2.25
C ALA A 85 -8.66 6.47 1.15
N SER A 86 -8.57 5.64 0.11
CA SER A 86 -7.57 5.80 -0.95
C SER A 86 -7.76 7.09 -1.77
N ASP A 87 -9.00 7.53 -1.93
CA ASP A 87 -9.39 8.77 -2.62
C ASP A 87 -9.20 10.04 -1.76
N GLU A 88 -9.02 9.89 -0.45
CA GLU A 88 -8.63 10.99 0.45
C GLU A 88 -7.12 11.26 0.46
N LEU A 89 -6.31 10.40 -0.20
CA LEU A 89 -4.86 10.58 -0.24
C LEU A 89 -4.47 11.69 -1.21
N LEU A 90 -3.66 12.62 -0.71
CA LEU A 90 -2.99 13.61 -1.55
C LEU A 90 -1.84 12.93 -2.29
N LEU A 91 -1.93 12.87 -3.63
CA LEU A 91 -1.01 12.16 -4.52
C LEU A 91 0.08 13.05 -5.13
N ASP A 92 0.03 14.35 -4.89
CA ASP A 92 1.00 15.32 -5.36
C ASP A 92 2.34 15.21 -4.60
N ASP A 93 3.46 15.61 -5.21
CA ASP A 93 4.75 15.78 -4.53
C ASP A 93 5.28 14.58 -3.72
N ILE A 94 4.92 13.35 -4.09
CA ILE A 94 5.49 12.15 -3.50
C ILE A 94 6.94 12.00 -3.95
N LYS A 95 7.85 11.77 -2.99
CA LYS A 95 9.28 11.58 -3.25
C LYS A 95 9.79 10.29 -2.64
N VAL A 96 10.56 9.53 -3.44
CA VAL A 96 11.32 8.36 -3.00
C VAL A 96 12.79 8.65 -3.25
N GLY A 97 13.55 8.87 -2.18
CA GLY A 97 14.90 9.41 -2.28
C GLY A 97 14.90 10.78 -2.97
N SER A 98 15.63 10.91 -4.07
CA SER A 98 15.69 12.11 -4.91
C SER A 98 14.66 12.14 -6.05
N LYS A 99 13.90 11.07 -6.27
CA LYS A 99 12.96 10.95 -7.39
C LYS A 99 11.57 11.41 -6.98
N LYS A 100 10.94 12.24 -7.82
CA LYS A 100 9.51 12.57 -7.73
C LYS A 100 8.71 11.46 -8.41
N ILE A 101 7.64 11.01 -7.76
CA ILE A 101 6.72 10.00 -8.29
C ILE A 101 5.40 10.70 -8.58
N GLU A 102 4.89 10.50 -9.80
CA GLU A 102 3.58 10.95 -10.23
C GLU A 102 2.60 9.78 -10.08
N CYS A 103 1.50 10.02 -9.36
CA CYS A 103 0.47 9.03 -9.07
C CYS A 103 -0.89 9.62 -9.39
N GLU A 104 -1.76 8.81 -10.00
CA GLU A 104 -3.17 9.10 -10.21
C GLU A 104 -3.99 7.95 -9.62
N ALA A 105 -5.00 8.27 -8.82
CA ALA A 105 -5.92 7.27 -8.29
C ALA A 105 -7.06 7.05 -9.28
N VAL A 106 -7.31 5.79 -9.60
CA VAL A 106 -8.52 5.37 -10.30
C VAL A 106 -9.29 4.46 -9.35
N SER A 107 -10.46 4.93 -8.89
CA SER A 107 -11.32 4.16 -8.00
C SER A 107 -12.31 3.35 -8.83
N GLU A 108 -12.21 2.02 -8.77
CA GLU A 108 -13.25 1.13 -9.27
C GLU A 108 -14.10 0.64 -8.09
N PHE A 109 -15.34 1.10 -8.02
CA PHE A 109 -16.29 0.61 -7.02
C PHE A 109 -16.75 -0.79 -7.40
N GLY A 110 -16.46 -1.77 -6.55
CA GLY A 110 -17.12 -3.07 -6.62
C GLY A 110 -18.62 -2.84 -6.44
N LEU A 111 -19.39 -3.08 -7.51
CA LEU A 111 -20.85 -2.90 -7.57
C LEU A 111 -21.50 -3.44 -6.29
N GLY A 112 -22.23 -2.55 -5.60
CA GLY A 112 -22.85 -2.83 -4.31
C GLY A 112 -23.63 -4.16 -4.26
N GLY A 113 -23.52 -4.85 -3.14
CA GLY A 113 -24.43 -5.91 -2.73
C GLY A 113 -24.23 -7.32 -3.33
N TYR A 114 -23.52 -7.48 -4.46
CA TYR A 114 -23.40 -8.78 -5.15
C TYR A 114 -22.02 -9.46 -5.07
N LEU A 115 -21.12 -8.95 -4.21
CA LEU A 115 -19.69 -9.25 -4.23
C LEU A 115 -19.23 -10.59 -3.60
N TYR A 116 -20.12 -11.51 -3.25
CA TYR A 116 -19.66 -12.75 -2.62
C TYR A 116 -19.19 -13.83 -3.60
N TYR A 117 -19.57 -13.77 -4.88
CA TYR A 117 -19.48 -14.97 -5.72
C TYR A 117 -18.16 -15.16 -6.47
N ASN A 118 -17.30 -14.13 -6.62
CA ASN A 118 -15.95 -14.39 -7.16
C ASN A 118 -14.93 -13.26 -6.93
N LEU A 119 -14.45 -13.08 -5.69
CA LEU A 119 -13.32 -12.19 -5.40
C LEU A 119 -12.11 -12.49 -6.29
N VAL A 120 -11.87 -13.76 -6.62
CA VAL A 120 -10.76 -14.18 -7.48
C VAL A 120 -10.91 -13.60 -8.88
N GLN A 121 -12.11 -13.65 -9.47
CA GLN A 121 -12.36 -13.04 -10.78
C GLN A 121 -12.26 -11.52 -10.73
N LEU A 122 -12.79 -10.86 -9.70
CA LEU A 122 -12.68 -9.41 -9.54
C LEU A 122 -11.23 -8.95 -9.46
N VAL A 123 -10.43 -9.62 -8.61
CA VAL A 123 -9.00 -9.35 -8.48
C VAL A 123 -8.29 -9.65 -9.80
N GLY A 124 -8.64 -10.75 -10.48
CA GLY A 124 -8.11 -11.10 -11.80
C GLY A 124 -8.34 -10.00 -12.83
N THR A 125 -9.59 -9.57 -13.03
CA THR A 125 -9.95 -8.52 -13.98
C THR A 125 -9.34 -7.16 -13.63
N PHE A 126 -9.24 -6.83 -12.34
CA PHE A 126 -8.52 -5.63 -11.91
C PHE A 126 -7.06 -5.66 -12.37
N PHE A 127 -6.39 -6.80 -12.19
CA PHE A 127 -4.99 -6.97 -12.55
C PHE A 127 -4.72 -7.23 -14.04
N GLU A 128 -5.74 -7.58 -14.83
CA GLU A 128 -5.68 -7.51 -16.29
C GLU A 128 -5.55 -6.06 -16.79
N LYS A 129 -6.09 -5.10 -16.02
CA LYS A 129 -6.14 -3.68 -16.38
C LYS A 129 -5.04 -2.85 -15.72
N TYR A 130 -4.70 -3.16 -14.47
CA TYR A 130 -3.79 -2.36 -13.65
C TYR A 130 -2.63 -3.18 -13.12
N SER A 131 -1.40 -2.67 -13.27
CA SER A 131 -0.19 -3.32 -12.74
C SER A 131 -0.02 -3.16 -11.22
N TYR A 132 -0.76 -2.21 -10.62
CA TYR A 132 -0.66 -1.83 -9.21
C TYR A 132 -2.05 -1.61 -8.64
N GLY A 133 -2.26 -2.00 -7.38
CA GLY A 133 -3.55 -1.82 -6.71
C GLY A 133 -3.43 -1.67 -5.20
N ILE A 134 -4.36 -0.90 -4.63
CA ILE A 134 -4.58 -0.83 -3.18
C ILE A 134 -5.96 -1.40 -2.90
N PHE A 135 -6.01 -2.46 -2.09
CA PHE A 135 -7.24 -3.07 -1.62
C PHE A 135 -7.47 -2.69 -0.17
N THR A 136 -8.64 -2.11 0.09
CA THR A 136 -9.03 -1.70 1.43
C THR A 136 -10.26 -2.49 1.87
N PHE A 137 -10.21 -3.08 3.05
CA PHE A 137 -11.32 -3.77 3.70
C PHE A 137 -11.68 -3.05 5.00
N ASN A 138 -12.95 -2.65 5.12
CA ASN A 138 -13.50 -1.94 6.27
C ASN A 138 -12.69 -0.69 6.70
N ASN A 139 -12.03 0.00 5.76
CA ASN A 139 -11.19 1.19 5.99
C ASN A 139 -10.05 1.06 7.01
N THR A 140 -9.81 -0.14 7.52
CA THR A 140 -8.82 -0.42 8.59
C THR A 140 -7.74 -1.39 8.12
N SER A 141 -8.08 -2.29 7.21
CA SER A 141 -7.16 -3.27 6.64
C SER A 141 -6.85 -2.90 5.20
N THR A 142 -5.63 -2.45 4.93
CA THR A 142 -5.21 -2.04 3.59
C THR A 142 -4.01 -2.85 3.12
N LEU A 143 -4.09 -3.38 1.91
CA LEU A 143 -3.04 -4.14 1.24
C LEU A 143 -2.67 -3.45 -0.07
N ALA A 144 -1.37 -3.35 -0.35
CA ALA A 144 -0.87 -2.94 -1.66
C ALA A 144 -0.37 -4.17 -2.40
N ASN A 145 -0.61 -4.24 -3.71
CA ASN A 145 -0.09 -5.31 -4.54
C ASN A 145 0.46 -4.76 -5.86
N CYS A 146 1.56 -5.37 -6.31
CA CYS A 146 2.25 -5.10 -7.57
C CYS A 146 2.41 -6.42 -8.32
N ILE A 147 2.12 -6.46 -9.61
CA ILE A 147 2.46 -7.61 -10.46
C ILE A 147 3.83 -7.37 -11.08
N PHE A 148 4.74 -8.35 -10.94
CA PHE A 148 6.06 -8.40 -11.57
C PHE A 148 6.03 -9.25 -12.84
#